data_AF-A0A6V7P2G6-F1
#
_entry.id   AF-A0A6V7P2G6-F1
#
_cell.length_a   1.000
_cell.length_b   1.000
_cell.length_c   1.000
_cell.angle_alpha   90.00
_cell.angle_beta   90.00
_cell.angle_gamma   90.00
#
_symmetry.space_group_name_H-M   'P 1'
#
loop_
_entity.id
_entity.type
_entity.pdbx_description
1 polymer ?
#
loop_
_entity_poly.entity_id
_entity_poly.type
_entity_poly.pdbx_seq_one_letter_code
_entity_poly.pdbx_strand_id
1 'polypeptide(L)'
;MLFHGAAAPRLRRRGRGKPIYVAVRGAVYDVSAGRGFYGPGGAYAVFAGRDASRALAKMSTAAADVSGDLSGLSDKEIAVLNDWENKFRAKYPVVGRIAASSSS
;
A
#
# COMPACT_ATOMS: atom_id res chain seq x y z
N MET A 1 -13.07 39.56 -29.81
CA MET A 1 -12.12 38.44 -29.99
C MET A 1 -12.44 37.39 -28.94
N LEU A 2 -12.84 36.20 -29.38
CA LEU A 2 -13.25 35.05 -28.56
C LEU A 2 -12.02 34.31 -28.03
N PHE A 3 -11.93 34.08 -26.71
CA PHE A 3 -10.93 33.16 -26.16
C PHE A 3 -11.47 31.73 -26.22
N HIS A 4 -10.96 30.94 -27.16
CA HIS A 4 -11.01 29.47 -27.12
C HIS A 4 -9.78 28.94 -26.38
N GLY A 5 -9.96 27.90 -25.57
CA GLY A 5 -8.84 27.03 -25.19
C GLY A 5 -8.84 26.57 -23.75
N ALA A 6 -9.74 25.65 -23.42
CA ALA A 6 -9.55 24.75 -22.29
C ALA A 6 -8.25 23.94 -22.49
N ALA A 7 -7.28 24.12 -21.60
CA ALA A 7 -6.13 23.24 -21.50
C ALA A 7 -6.10 22.66 -20.08
N ALA A 8 -6.63 21.45 -19.95
CA ALA A 8 -6.49 20.63 -18.76
C ALA A 8 -5.01 20.58 -18.32
N PRO A 9 -4.69 20.65 -17.02
CA PRO A 9 -3.31 20.61 -16.56
C PRO A 9 -2.72 19.24 -16.93
N ARG A 10 -1.88 19.23 -17.96
CA ARG A 10 -1.02 18.11 -18.33
C ARG A 10 -0.16 17.78 -17.11
N LEU A 11 -0.50 16.69 -16.42
CA LEU A 11 0.30 16.15 -15.33
C LEU A 11 1.69 15.82 -15.90
N ARG A 12 2.64 16.74 -15.73
CA ARG A 12 4.05 16.53 -16.06
C ARG A 12 4.52 15.30 -15.31
N ARG A 13 4.62 14.16 -16.00
CA ARG A 13 5.40 12.98 -15.58
C ARG A 13 6.87 13.40 -15.51
N ARG A 14 7.27 14.10 -14.44
CA ARG A 14 8.68 14.26 -14.08
C ARG A 14 9.15 12.94 -13.45
N GLY A 15 10.29 12.44 -13.92
CA GLY A 15 10.74 11.05 -13.75
C GLY A 15 10.73 10.56 -12.30
N ARG A 16 9.85 9.60 -12.02
CA ARG A 16 9.76 8.91 -10.73
C ARG A 16 9.73 7.43 -11.06
N GLY A 17 10.55 6.62 -10.37
CA GLY A 17 10.65 5.18 -10.61
C GLY A 17 9.29 4.45 -10.57
N LYS A 18 9.29 3.15 -10.90
CA LYS A 18 8.06 2.32 -10.93
C LYS A 18 7.21 2.53 -9.68
N PRO A 19 5.89 2.77 -9.77
CA PRO A 19 5.04 3.02 -8.62
C PRO A 19 5.14 1.84 -7.63
N ILE A 20 4.99 2.16 -6.34
CA ILE A 20 5.12 1.18 -5.27
C ILE A 20 3.77 1.06 -4.58
N TYR A 21 3.26 -0.17 -4.54
CA TYR A 21 1.98 -0.48 -3.94
C TYR A 21 2.18 -1.39 -2.74
N VAL A 22 1.37 -1.23 -1.70
CA VAL A 22 1.34 -2.13 -0.55
C VAL A 22 -0.12 -2.45 -0.27
N ALA A 23 -0.43 -3.72 -0.06
CA ALA A 23 -1.76 -4.09 0.39
C ALA A 23 -1.80 -4.24 1.92
N VAL A 24 -2.86 -3.68 2.52
CA VAL A 24 -3.18 -3.82 3.93
C VAL A 24 -4.67 -4.13 4.02
N ARG A 25 -4.97 -5.27 4.63
CA ARG A 25 -6.30 -5.89 4.78
C ARG A 25 -7.03 -6.02 3.45
N GLY A 26 -6.31 -6.43 2.43
CA GLY A 26 -6.81 -6.51 1.06
C GLY A 26 -7.04 -5.16 0.37
N ALA A 27 -6.87 -4.00 1.02
CA ALA A 27 -6.88 -2.70 0.35
C ALA A 27 -5.49 -2.34 -0.17
N VAL A 28 -5.38 -1.91 -1.43
CA VAL A 28 -4.11 -1.59 -2.09
C VAL A 28 -3.87 -0.08 -2.00
N TYR A 29 -2.75 0.32 -1.40
CA TYR A 29 -2.34 1.70 -1.18
C TYR A 29 -1.18 2.08 -2.10
N ASP A 30 -1.23 3.27 -2.72
CA ASP A 30 -0.09 3.82 -3.44
C ASP A 30 0.88 4.51 -2.46
N VAL A 31 1.96 3.81 -2.14
CA VAL A 31 3.01 4.28 -1.24
C VAL A 31 4.20 4.88 -2.00
N SER A 32 4.03 5.24 -3.27
CA SER A 32 5.08 5.85 -4.09
C SER A 32 5.64 7.14 -3.49
N ALA A 33 4.84 7.86 -2.70
CA ALA A 33 5.29 9.03 -1.93
C ALA A 33 6.32 8.67 -0.84
N GLY A 34 6.29 7.43 -0.34
CA GLY A 34 7.21 6.88 0.65
C GLY A 34 8.36 6.07 0.06
N ARG A 35 8.79 6.35 -1.18
CA ARG A 35 9.82 5.55 -1.89
C ARG A 35 11.12 5.32 -1.11
N GLY A 36 11.53 6.23 -0.22
CA GLY A 36 12.71 6.00 0.63
C GLY A 36 12.55 4.82 1.61
N PHE A 37 11.31 4.46 1.95
CA PHE A 37 11.00 3.37 2.87
C PHE A 37 10.64 2.07 2.16
N TYR A 38 9.82 2.16 1.10
CA TYR A 38 9.30 0.99 0.39
C TYR A 38 10.06 0.67 -0.91
N GLY A 39 10.94 1.56 -1.36
CA GLY A 39 11.77 1.34 -2.53
C GLY A 39 12.99 0.46 -2.23
N PRO A 40 13.80 0.11 -3.25
CA PRO A 40 15.01 -0.68 -3.07
C PRO A 40 15.94 -0.11 -1.99
N GLY A 41 16.37 -0.94 -1.04
CA GLY A 41 17.22 -0.54 0.08
C GLY A 41 16.47 0.11 1.26
N GLY A 42 15.17 0.35 1.16
CA GLY A 42 14.35 0.87 2.25
C GLY A 42 13.99 -0.22 3.28
N ALA A 43 13.75 0.20 4.53
CA ALA A 43 13.42 -0.70 5.65
C ALA A 43 12.13 -1.51 5.43
N TYR A 44 11.21 -1.00 4.61
CA TYR A 44 9.92 -1.62 4.29
C TYR A 44 9.84 -2.08 2.83
N ALA A 45 10.98 -2.23 2.15
CA ALA A 45 11.04 -2.73 0.78
C ALA A 45 10.37 -4.10 0.62
N VAL A 46 10.39 -4.92 1.68
CA VAL A 46 9.78 -6.25 1.71
C VAL A 46 8.26 -6.24 1.54
N PHE A 47 7.60 -5.12 1.83
CA PHE A 47 6.15 -4.95 1.67
C PHE A 47 5.76 -4.53 0.26
N ALA A 48 6.69 -4.04 -0.54
CA ALA A 48 6.43 -3.54 -1.88
C ALA A 48 5.84 -4.65 -2.78
N GLY A 49 4.68 -4.37 -3.37
CA GLY A 49 3.95 -5.25 -4.27
C GLY A 49 3.26 -6.43 -3.58
N ARG A 50 3.19 -6.45 -2.25
CA ARG A 50 2.66 -7.59 -1.48
C ARG A 50 1.63 -7.13 -0.45
N ASP A 51 0.88 -8.09 0.07
CA ASP A 51 0.03 -7.87 1.23
C ASP A 51 0.86 -7.99 2.50
N ALA A 52 0.99 -6.87 3.22
CA ALA A 52 1.76 -6.74 4.43
C ALA A 52 0.89 -6.83 5.69
N SER A 53 -0.38 -7.22 5.59
CA SER A 53 -1.31 -7.21 6.72
C SER A 53 -0.80 -7.99 7.93
N ARG A 54 -0.38 -9.24 7.72
CA ARG A 54 0.13 -10.08 8.80
C ARG A 54 1.44 -9.54 9.37
N ALA A 55 2.33 -9.06 8.51
CA ALA A 55 3.59 -8.44 8.91
C ALA A 55 3.37 -7.19 9.77
N LEU A 56 2.42 -6.32 9.38
CA LEU A 56 2.04 -5.13 10.15
C LEU A 56 1.39 -5.49 11.48
N ALA A 57 0.51 -6.50 11.49
CA ALA A 57 -0.12 -7.01 12.70
C ALA A 57 0.91 -7.52 13.72
N LYS A 58 1.93 -8.24 13.24
CA LYS A 58 3.03 -8.78 14.04
C LYS A 58 4.16 -7.79 14.31
N MET A 59 4.09 -6.58 13.75
CA MET A 59 5.19 -5.61 13.73
C MET A 59 6.52 -6.20 13.20
N SER A 60 6.43 -7.10 12.23
CA SER A 60 7.55 -7.82 11.64
C SER A 60 7.86 -7.28 10.24
N THR A 61 9.14 -7.23 9.88
CA THR A 61 9.62 -6.97 8.50
C THR A 61 10.20 -8.23 7.86
N ALA A 62 9.96 -9.41 8.44
CA ALA A 62 10.40 -10.67 7.86
C ALA A 62 9.58 -10.99 6.61
N ALA A 63 10.25 -11.34 5.51
CA ALA A 63 9.60 -11.71 4.26
C ALA A 63 8.62 -12.90 4.39
N ALA A 64 8.83 -13.75 5.40
CA ALA A 64 7.96 -14.88 5.75
C ALA A 64 6.63 -14.46 6.39
N ASP A 65 6.59 -13.31 7.07
CA ASP A 65 5.37 -12.77 7.67
C ASP A 65 4.57 -11.88 6.70
N VAL A 66 5.13 -11.55 5.53
CA VAL A 66 4.45 -10.73 4.52
C VAL A 66 3.43 -11.58 3.77
N SER A 67 2.23 -11.63 4.35
CA SER A 67 1.05 -12.28 3.83
C SER A 67 -0.21 -11.48 4.17
N GLY A 68 -1.23 -11.63 3.33
CA GLY A 68 -2.58 -11.16 3.61
C GLY A 68 -3.38 -12.10 4.52
N ASP A 69 -2.81 -13.25 4.87
CA ASP A 69 -3.45 -14.22 5.75
C ASP A 69 -3.42 -13.78 7.21
N LEU A 70 -4.60 -13.45 7.72
CA LEU A 70 -4.85 -13.03 9.10
C LEU A 70 -5.18 -14.21 10.03
N SER A 71 -5.19 -15.44 9.51
CA SER A 71 -5.49 -16.62 10.31
C SER A 71 -4.44 -16.82 11.42
N GLY A 72 -4.90 -17.17 12.62
CA GLY A 72 -4.04 -17.41 13.78
C GLY A 72 -3.41 -16.16 14.42
N LEU A 73 -3.84 -14.96 14.04
CA LEU A 73 -3.48 -13.73 14.75
C LEU A 73 -4.36 -13.56 16.00
N SER A 74 -3.75 -13.09 17.09
CA SER A 74 -4.43 -12.72 18.33
C SER A 74 -5.16 -11.38 18.20
N ASP A 75 -6.14 -11.13 19.09
CA ASP A 75 -6.89 -9.86 19.12
C ASP A 75 -5.98 -8.63 19.25
N LYS A 76 -4.84 -8.77 19.94
CA LYS A 76 -3.84 -7.71 20.08
C LYS A 76 -3.17 -7.40 18.75
N GLU A 77 -2.78 -8.42 17.99
CA GLU A 77 -2.17 -8.26 16.66
C GLU A 77 -3.18 -7.67 15.67
N ILE A 78 -4.45 -8.08 15.75
CA ILE A 78 -5.53 -7.49 14.96
C ILE A 78 -5.75 -6.02 15.32
N ALA A 79 -5.71 -5.64 16.60
CA ALA A 79 -5.80 -4.24 17.02
C ALA A 79 -4.65 -3.40 16.46
N VAL A 80 -3.43 -3.94 16.47
CA VAL A 80 -2.25 -3.31 15.84
C VAL A 80 -2.46 -3.13 14.33
N LEU A 81 -2.97 -4.15 13.65
CA LEU A 81 -3.29 -4.06 12.22
C LEU A 81 -4.33 -2.96 11.93
N ASN A 82 -5.38 -2.85 12.75
CA ASN A 82 -6.40 -1.81 12.58
C ASN A 82 -5.80 -0.40 12.70
N ASP A 83 -4.87 -0.18 13.63
CA ASP A 83 -4.17 1.09 13.77
C ASP A 83 -3.30 1.40 12.54
N TRP A 84 -2.56 0.40 12.04
CA TRP A 84 -1.80 0.52 10.80
C TRP A 84 -2.67 0.80 9.58
N GLU A 85 -3.80 0.10 9.43
CA GLU A 85 -4.76 0.33 8.35
C GLU A 85 -5.24 1.79 8.36
N ASN A 86 -5.61 2.33 9.52
CA ASN A 86 -6.02 3.72 9.65
C ASN A 86 -4.91 4.70 9.29
N LYS A 87 -3.67 4.44 9.73
CA LYS A 87 -2.50 5.25 9.37
C LYS A 87 -2.25 5.23 7.86
N PHE A 88 -2.34 4.07 7.22
CA PHE A 88 -2.18 3.93 5.78
C PHE A 88 -3.28 4.67 5.03
N ARG A 89 -4.54 4.53 5.45
CA ARG A 89 -5.69 5.19 4.86
C ARG A 89 -5.66 6.71 5.00
N ALA A 90 -5.10 7.24 6.08
CA ALA A 90 -4.91 8.68 6.26
C ALA A 90 -3.73 9.22 5.43
N LYS A 91 -2.68 8.41 5.22
CA LYS A 91 -1.42 8.86 4.61
C LYS A 91 -1.31 8.61 3.11
N TYR A 92 -1.92 7.54 2.61
CA TYR A 92 -1.79 7.06 1.25
C TYR A 92 -3.15 6.84 0.60
N PRO A 93 -3.29 7.17 -0.70
CA PRO A 93 -4.53 6.91 -1.41
C PRO A 93 -4.70 5.41 -1.67
N VAL A 94 -5.92 4.92 -1.47
CA VAL A 94 -6.33 3.57 -1.89
C VAL A 94 -6.52 3.58 -3.40
N VAL A 95 -5.83 2.69 -4.11
CA VAL A 95 -5.87 2.56 -5.57
C VAL A 95 -6.54 1.28 -6.04
N GLY A 96 -6.90 0.38 -5.12
CA GLY A 96 -7.60 -0.86 -5.46
C GLY A 96 -7.83 -1.77 -4.25
N ARG A 97 -8.26 -2.99 -4.53
CA ARG A 97 -8.37 -4.09 -3.56
C ARG A 97 -7.85 -5.39 -4.18
N ILE A 98 -7.28 -6.26 -3.36
CA ILE A 98 -6.94 -7.63 -3.73
C ILE A 98 -8.24 -8.40 -3.90
N ALA A 99 -8.43 -9.02 -5.06
CA ALA A 99 -9.55 -9.92 -5.28
C ALA A 99 -9.40 -11.11 -4.33
N ALA A 100 -10.35 -11.29 -3.41
CA ALA A 100 -10.54 -12.58 -2.78
C ALA A 100 -10.85 -13.55 -3.92
N SER A 101 -9.96 -14.52 -4.17
CA SER A 101 -10.18 -15.53 -5.20
C SER A 101 -11.39 -16.36 -4.80
N SER A 102 -12.58 -15.92 -5.18
CA SER A 102 -13.77 -16.75 -5.23
C SER A 102 -13.58 -17.68 -6.42
N SER A 103 -12.89 -18.80 -6.19
CA SER A 103 -12.91 -19.96 -7.06
C SER A 103 -14.37 -20.37 -7.22
N SER A 104 -14.89 -20.17 -8.43
CA SER A 104 -16.19 -20.70 -8.89
C SER A 104 -16.07 -22.17 -9.21
#